data_AF-A0A955BMW9-F1
#
_entry.id   AF-A0A955BMW9-F1
#
_cell.length_a   1.000
_cell.length_b   1.000
_cell.length_c   1.000
_cell.angle_alpha   90.00
_cell.angle_beta   90.00
_cell.angle_gamma   90.00
#
_symmetry.space_group_name_H-M   'P 1'
#
loop_
_entity.id
_entity.type
_entity.pdbx_description
1 polymer ?
#
loop_
_entity_poly.entity_id
_entity_poly.type
_entity_poly.pdbx_seq_one_letter_code
_entity_poly.pdbx_strand_id
1 'polypeptide(L)'
;MNTDRVEVSKEVAEFIAARIAGYESECPEMYRWLVPHIKKHRILPLLVGWTETVGILASGEIRKFSADGSHSEYEALRPVEEPVLLLGALVQGARDYPDLKALVPERQSSATECTVCGGSGVIENHPKLICECGGVGWVEESAV
;
A
#
# COMPACT_ATOMS: atom_id res chain seq x y z
N MET A 1 9.63 1.34 15.49
CA MET A 1 8.20 1.00 15.27
C MET A 1 8.16 -0.24 14.41
N ASN A 2 7.29 -1.22 14.68
CA ASN A 2 7.03 -2.29 13.72
C ASN A 2 6.43 -1.63 12.48
N THR A 3 7.24 -1.48 11.44
CA THR A 3 6.96 -0.69 10.24
C THR A 3 5.99 -1.36 9.28
N ASP A 4 5.52 -2.58 9.58
CA ASP A 4 4.77 -3.45 8.69
C ASP A 4 3.32 -3.70 9.16
N ARG A 5 2.83 -2.94 10.15
CA ARG A 5 1.46 -3.06 10.65
C ARG A 5 0.88 -1.70 11.02
N VAL A 6 -0.36 -1.48 10.60
CA VAL A 6 -1.17 -0.32 11.00
C VAL A 6 -2.29 -0.76 11.94
N GLU A 7 -2.69 0.14 12.84
CA GLU A 7 -3.89 -0.08 13.64
C GLU A 7 -5.12 0.06 12.75
N VAL A 8 -6.01 -0.92 12.82
CA VAL A 8 -7.27 -0.94 12.06
C VAL A 8 -8.44 -1.00 13.03
N SER A 9 -9.42 -0.13 12.84
CA SER A 9 -10.69 -0.25 13.56
C SER A 9 -11.44 -1.50 13.10
N LYS A 10 -12.45 -1.90 13.85
CA LYS A 10 -13.30 -3.04 13.48
C LYS A 10 -13.97 -2.80 12.12
N GLU A 11 -14.47 -1.59 11.90
CA GLU A 11 -15.15 -1.15 10.68
C GLU A 11 -14.19 -1.22 9.48
N VAL A 12 -12.95 -0.75 9.65
CA VAL A 12 -11.92 -0.82 8.59
C VAL A 12 -11.52 -2.28 8.32
N ALA A 13 -11.38 -3.11 9.35
CA ALA A 13 -11.09 -4.54 9.17
C ALA A 13 -12.20 -5.28 8.41
N GLU A 14 -13.47 -5.00 8.74
CA GLU A 14 -14.65 -5.53 8.03
C GLU A 14 -14.69 -5.04 6.58
N PHE A 15 -14.38 -3.77 6.34
CA PHE A 15 -14.27 -3.19 5.01
C PHE A 15 -13.19 -3.90 4.18
N ILE A 16 -11.98 -4.08 4.72
CA ILE A 16 -10.87 -4.78 4.05
C ILE A 16 -11.29 -6.22 3.71
N ALA A 17 -11.88 -6.94 4.67
CA ALA A 17 -12.36 -8.30 4.46
C ALA A 17 -13.43 -8.38 3.34
N ALA A 18 -14.36 -7.42 3.30
CA ALA A 18 -15.38 -7.33 2.26
C ALA A 18 -14.77 -7.07 0.88
N ARG A 19 -13.79 -6.16 0.78
CA ARG A 19 -13.07 -5.89 -0.48
C ARG A 19 -12.28 -7.10 -0.96
N ILE A 20 -11.62 -7.84 -0.06
CA ILE A 20 -10.93 -9.11 -0.40
C ILE A 20 -11.92 -10.13 -0.98
N ALA A 21 -13.09 -10.29 -0.35
CA ALA A 21 -14.11 -11.22 -0.80
C ALA A 21 -14.72 -10.82 -2.16
N GLY A 22 -14.91 -9.51 -2.39
CA GLY A 22 -15.44 -8.96 -3.63
C GLY A 22 -14.43 -8.84 -4.78
N TYR A 23 -13.13 -8.97 -4.49
CA TYR A 23 -12.05 -8.60 -5.42
C TYR A 23 -12.18 -9.28 -6.78
N GLU A 24 -12.48 -10.58 -6.85
CA GLU A 24 -12.61 -11.28 -8.13
C GLU A 24 -13.70 -10.69 -9.03
N SER A 25 -14.79 -10.19 -8.45
CA SER A 25 -15.90 -9.62 -9.24
C SER A 25 -15.61 -8.20 -9.69
N GLU A 26 -14.88 -7.43 -8.88
CA GLU A 26 -14.61 -6.00 -9.07
C GLU A 26 -13.28 -5.72 -9.81
N CYS A 27 -12.38 -6.70 -9.84
CA CYS A 27 -11.03 -6.56 -10.37
C CYS A 27 -11.02 -6.24 -11.88
N PRO A 28 -10.30 -5.17 -12.30
CA PRO A 28 -10.06 -4.88 -13.72
C PRO A 28 -9.40 -6.04 -14.46
N GLU A 29 -9.70 -6.20 -15.74
CA GLU A 29 -9.21 -7.34 -16.54
C GLU A 29 -7.68 -7.47 -16.52
N MET A 30 -6.97 -6.34 -16.57
CA MET A 30 -5.51 -6.30 -16.51
C MET A 30 -4.90 -6.80 -15.20
N TYR A 31 -5.69 -6.99 -14.14
CA TYR A 31 -5.27 -7.46 -12.82
C TYR A 31 -5.86 -8.83 -12.46
N ARG A 32 -6.52 -9.53 -13.40
CA ARG A 32 -7.12 -10.86 -13.17
C ARG A 32 -6.12 -11.90 -12.67
N TRP A 33 -4.87 -11.79 -13.10
CA TRP A 33 -3.78 -12.66 -12.65
C TRP A 33 -3.48 -12.54 -11.15
N LEU A 34 -3.90 -11.47 -10.47
CA LEU A 34 -3.76 -11.33 -9.01
C LEU A 34 -4.80 -12.13 -8.22
N VAL A 35 -5.94 -12.48 -8.82
CA VAL A 35 -7.07 -13.12 -8.11
C VAL A 35 -6.66 -14.39 -7.34
N PRO A 36 -5.88 -15.33 -7.90
CA PRO A 36 -5.42 -16.50 -7.16
C PRO A 36 -4.60 -16.14 -5.90
N HIS A 37 -3.76 -15.11 -5.99
CA HIS A 37 -2.95 -14.63 -4.87
C HIS A 37 -3.80 -13.94 -3.81
N ILE A 38 -4.76 -13.11 -4.21
CA ILE A 38 -5.70 -12.45 -3.29
C ILE A 38 -6.50 -13.49 -2.51
N LYS A 39 -7.01 -14.52 -3.19
CA LYS A 39 -7.73 -15.63 -2.54
C LYS A 39 -6.84 -16.45 -1.60
N LYS A 40 -5.64 -16.82 -2.06
CA LYS A 40 -4.66 -17.61 -1.30
C LYS A 40 -4.23 -16.91 -0.01
N HIS A 41 -3.91 -15.62 -0.12
CA HIS A 41 -3.32 -14.84 0.97
C HIS A 41 -4.34 -14.05 1.80
N ARG A 42 -5.57 -13.92 1.31
CA ARG A 42 -6.62 -13.07 1.91
C ARG A 42 -6.09 -11.66 2.18
N ILE A 43 -5.55 -11.04 1.13
CA ILE A 43 -4.88 -9.76 1.18
C ILE A 43 -5.49 -8.81 0.16
N LEU A 44 -5.78 -7.57 0.54
CA LEU A 44 -6.29 -6.54 -0.37
C LEU A 44 -5.08 -5.85 -1.04
N PRO A 45 -4.93 -5.89 -2.38
CA PRO A 45 -3.84 -5.18 -3.04
C PRO A 45 -4.07 -3.66 -2.93
N LEU A 46 -3.03 -2.96 -2.48
CA LEU A 46 -3.01 -1.50 -2.37
C LEU A 46 -2.09 -0.85 -3.41
N LEU A 47 -1.01 -1.55 -3.80
CA LEU A 47 -0.08 -1.10 -4.81
C LEU A 47 0.39 -2.28 -5.65
N VAL A 48 0.08 -2.25 -6.94
CA VAL A 48 0.51 -3.28 -7.91
C VAL A 48 1.72 -2.75 -8.66
N GLY A 49 2.91 -3.21 -8.26
CA GLY A 49 4.16 -2.94 -8.96
C GLY A 49 4.38 -3.88 -10.15
N TRP A 50 5.51 -3.71 -10.84
CA TRP A 50 5.89 -4.58 -11.96
C TRP A 50 6.30 -5.99 -11.51
N THR A 51 6.98 -6.09 -10.38
CA THR A 51 7.50 -7.36 -9.85
C THR A 51 6.79 -7.80 -8.57
N GLU A 52 6.38 -6.85 -7.73
CA GLU A 52 5.79 -7.13 -6.43
C GLU A 52 4.49 -6.35 -6.25
N THR A 53 3.55 -6.96 -5.55
CA THR A 53 2.33 -6.32 -5.07
C THR A 53 2.42 -6.11 -3.57
N VAL A 54 2.09 -4.92 -3.11
CA VAL A 54 1.90 -4.62 -1.69
C VAL A 54 0.42 -4.61 -1.38
N GLY A 55 0.03 -5.28 -0.30
CA GLY A 55 -1.34 -5.34 0.16
C GLY A 55 -1.47 -5.32 1.67
N ILE A 56 -2.71 -5.25 2.12
CA ILE A 56 -3.09 -5.21 3.54
C ILE A 56 -4.02 -6.37 3.90
N LEU A 57 -3.76 -6.99 5.04
CA LEU A 57 -4.65 -7.98 5.64
C LEU A 57 -5.68 -7.28 6.53
N ALA A 58 -6.83 -7.92 6.77
CA ALA A 58 -7.83 -7.38 7.70
C ALA A 58 -7.31 -7.20 9.15
N SER A 59 -6.15 -7.80 9.49
CA SER A 59 -5.45 -7.59 10.77
C SER A 59 -4.69 -6.26 10.86
N GLY A 60 -4.57 -5.52 9.75
CA GLY A 60 -3.75 -4.32 9.60
C GLY A 60 -2.30 -4.60 9.20
N GLU A 61 -1.91 -5.86 9.02
CA GLU A 61 -0.57 -6.21 8.52
C GLU A 61 -0.42 -5.85 7.05
N ILE A 62 0.68 -5.18 6.72
CA ILE A 62 1.07 -4.82 5.36
C ILE A 62 2.16 -5.78 4.91
N ARG A 63 1.95 -6.40 3.75
CA ARG A 63 2.81 -7.44 3.20
C ARG A 63 3.03 -7.23 1.71
N LYS A 64 4.19 -7.68 1.22
CA LYS A 64 4.49 -7.78 -0.20
C LYS A 64 4.57 -9.24 -0.65
N PHE A 65 4.18 -9.49 -1.89
CA PHE A 65 4.32 -10.79 -2.54
C PHE A 65 4.60 -10.60 -4.04
N SER A 66 5.30 -11.55 -4.64
CA SER A 66 5.40 -11.66 -6.10
C SER A 66 4.21 -12.46 -6.63
N ALA A 67 3.68 -11.99 -7.75
CA ALA A 67 2.65 -12.70 -8.51
C ALA A 67 3.08 -12.95 -9.97
N ASP A 68 4.39 -12.82 -10.25
CA ASP A 68 4.98 -13.15 -11.55
C ASP A 68 5.23 -14.66 -11.76
N GLY A 69 5.09 -15.47 -10.70
CA GLY A 69 5.29 -16.91 -10.71
C GLY A 69 6.72 -17.36 -11.04
N SER A 70 7.69 -16.44 -11.04
CA SER A 70 9.07 -16.74 -11.46
C SER A 70 9.85 -17.50 -10.40
N HIS A 71 9.53 -17.31 -9.11
CA HIS A 71 10.11 -18.04 -7.99
C HIS A 71 9.09 -18.29 -6.88
N SER A 72 8.92 -19.56 -6.50
CA SER A 72 7.94 -19.98 -5.48
C SER A 72 8.22 -19.41 -4.09
N GLU A 73 9.48 -19.10 -3.76
CA GLU A 73 9.85 -18.39 -2.53
C GLU A 73 9.33 -16.95 -2.46
N TYR A 74 9.09 -16.30 -3.60
CA TYR A 74 8.57 -14.93 -3.65
C TYR A 74 7.05 -14.88 -3.66
N GLU A 75 6.35 -16.02 -3.79
CA GLU A 75 4.90 -16.09 -3.60
C GLU A 75 4.46 -15.97 -2.13
N ALA A 76 5.37 -16.18 -1.18
CA ALA A 76 5.05 -16.02 0.24
C ALA A 76 4.86 -14.53 0.60
N LEU A 77 3.97 -14.26 1.56
CA LEU A 77 3.82 -12.92 2.14
C LEU A 77 5.10 -12.56 2.90
N ARG A 78 5.72 -11.44 2.50
CA ARG A 78 6.93 -10.89 3.13
C ARG A 78 6.64 -9.53 3.76
N PRO A 79 7.39 -9.12 4.80
CA PRO A 79 7.35 -7.75 5.29
C PRO A 79 7.71 -6.74 4.20
N VAL A 80 7.17 -5.53 4.30
CA VAL A 80 7.62 -4.37 3.54
C VAL A 80 8.71 -3.69 4.35
N GLU A 81 9.95 -3.70 3.84
CA GLU A 81 11.11 -3.15 4.56
C GLU A 81 11.35 -1.69 4.16
N GLU A 82 10.90 -1.29 2.97
CA GLU A 82 11.11 0.02 2.40
C GLU A 82 9.99 1.00 2.83
N PRO A 83 10.29 2.03 3.65
CA PRO A 83 9.26 2.95 4.17
C PRO A 83 8.52 3.69 3.05
N VAL A 84 9.22 4.06 1.98
CA VAL A 84 8.63 4.72 0.80
C VAL A 84 7.58 3.84 0.13
N LEU A 85 7.83 2.52 0.06
CA LEU A 85 6.91 1.58 -0.55
C LEU A 85 5.68 1.35 0.34
N LEU A 86 5.89 1.30 1.66
CA LEU A 86 4.81 1.23 2.65
C LEU A 86 3.88 2.45 2.54
N LEU A 87 4.45 3.66 2.57
CA LEU A 87 3.68 4.91 2.43
C LEU A 87 2.98 4.99 1.07
N GLY A 88 3.69 4.62 -0.01
CA GLY A 88 3.14 4.54 -1.36
C GLY A 88 1.92 3.62 -1.43
N ALA A 89 1.99 2.45 -0.80
CA ALA A 89 0.88 1.53 -0.72
C ALA A 89 -0.30 2.09 0.07
N LEU A 90 -0.07 2.73 1.22
CA LEU A 90 -1.14 3.34 2.02
C LEU A 90 -1.82 4.49 1.28
N VAL A 91 -1.04 5.38 0.65
CA VAL A 91 -1.57 6.51 -0.13
C VAL A 91 -2.33 6.04 -1.36
N GLN A 92 -1.80 5.07 -2.11
CA GLN A 92 -2.48 4.50 -3.26
C GLN A 92 -3.77 3.78 -2.84
N GLY A 93 -3.69 2.97 -1.79
CA GLY A 93 -4.84 2.30 -1.19
C GLY A 93 -5.95 3.25 -0.77
N ALA A 94 -5.60 4.38 -0.14
CA ALA A 94 -6.57 5.41 0.26
C ALA A 94 -7.20 6.16 -0.93
N ARG A 95 -6.52 6.22 -2.08
CA ARG A 95 -7.07 6.77 -3.33
C ARG A 95 -8.08 5.82 -3.95
N ASP A 96 -7.76 4.53 -3.99
CA ASP A 96 -8.61 3.49 -4.60
C ASP A 96 -9.78 3.11 -3.67
N TYR A 97 -9.57 3.19 -2.36
CA TYR A 97 -10.52 2.86 -1.31
C TYR A 97 -10.58 3.98 -0.25
N PRO A 98 -11.50 4.97 -0.39
CA PRO A 98 -11.53 6.14 0.49
C PRO A 98 -11.66 5.84 1.99
N ASP A 99 -12.30 4.73 2.38
CA ASP A 99 -12.40 4.26 3.78
C ASP A 99 -11.04 3.94 4.41
N LEU A 100 -10.00 3.70 3.60
CA LEU A 100 -8.63 3.46 4.07
C LEU A 100 -7.84 4.74 4.35
N LYS A 101 -8.42 5.93 4.11
CA LYS A 101 -7.73 7.21 4.32
C LYS A 101 -7.21 7.38 5.75
N ALA A 102 -7.91 6.84 6.75
CA ALA A 102 -7.48 6.88 8.15
C ALA A 102 -6.20 6.07 8.42
N LEU A 103 -5.79 5.20 7.50
CA LEU A 103 -4.55 4.41 7.61
C LEU A 103 -3.32 5.16 7.08
N VAL A 104 -3.51 6.26 6.34
CA VAL A 104 -2.40 7.11 5.90
C VAL A 104 -1.89 7.89 7.10
N PRO A 105 -0.58 7.87 7.39
CA PRO A 105 -0.03 8.61 8.53
C PRO A 105 -0.36 10.10 8.47
N GLU A 106 -0.73 10.66 9.61
CA GLU A 106 -0.88 12.09 9.75
C GLU A 106 0.49 12.78 9.70
N ARG A 107 0.53 13.96 9.09
CA ARG A 107 1.75 14.78 9.07
C ARG A 107 2.07 15.25 10.48
N GLN A 108 3.21 14.81 11.01
CA GLN A 108 3.71 15.32 12.29
C GLN A 108 4.13 16.79 12.17
N SER A 109 4.05 17.55 13.27
CA SER A 109 4.45 18.97 13.30
C SER A 109 5.93 19.20 13.01
N SER A 110 6.77 18.19 13.23
CA SER A 110 8.20 18.19 12.90
C SER A 110 8.49 17.85 11.43
N ALA A 111 7.51 17.32 10.68
CA ALA A 111 7.74 16.89 9.31
C ALA A 111 7.86 18.08 8.35
N THR A 112 8.91 18.09 7.54
CA THR A 112 9.14 19.12 6.53
C THR A 112 8.42 18.77 5.24
N GLU A 113 8.16 19.79 4.42
CA GLU A 113 7.58 19.57 3.10
C GLU A 113 8.56 18.80 2.21
N CYS A 114 8.06 17.82 1.46
CA CYS A 114 8.88 17.07 0.52
C CYS A 114 9.32 17.99 -0.64
N THR A 115 10.63 18.19 -0.77
CA THR A 115 11.23 19.10 -1.77
C THR A 115 11.08 18.61 -3.20
N VAL A 116 10.94 17.29 -3.41
CA VAL A 116 10.76 16.70 -4.76
C VAL A 116 9.37 16.99 -5.33
N CYS A 117 8.32 16.94 -4.50
CA CYS A 117 6.94 17.16 -4.96
C CYS A 117 6.33 18.49 -4.49
N GLY A 118 7.07 19.31 -3.75
CA GLY A 118 6.60 20.58 -3.20
C GLY A 118 5.32 20.42 -2.36
N GLY A 119 5.25 19.38 -1.53
CA GLY A 119 4.10 19.14 -0.66
C GLY A 119 2.91 18.41 -1.30
N SER A 120 2.89 18.25 -2.61
CA SER A 120 1.70 17.72 -3.32
C SER A 120 1.51 16.21 -3.21
N GLY A 121 2.58 15.47 -2.90
CA GLY A 121 2.58 14.00 -2.96
C GLY A 121 2.52 13.42 -4.38
N VAL A 122 2.67 14.25 -5.42
CA VAL A 122 2.63 13.85 -6.83
C VAL A 122 3.82 14.46 -7.56
N ILE A 123 4.48 13.68 -8.42
CA ILE A 123 5.56 14.20 -9.27
C ILE A 123 4.93 14.85 -10.50
N GLU A 124 5.22 16.14 -10.71
CA GLU A 124 4.73 16.89 -11.88
C GLU A 124 5.14 16.18 -13.18
N ASN A 125 4.23 16.13 -14.16
CA ASN A 125 4.38 15.40 -15.43
C ASN A 125 4.56 13.87 -15.33
N HIS A 126 4.64 13.31 -14.12
CA HIS A 126 4.81 11.88 -13.88
C HIS A 126 3.87 11.33 -12.80
N PRO A 127 2.53 11.47 -12.95
CA PRO A 127 1.56 11.14 -11.91
C PRO A 127 1.47 9.65 -11.56
N LYS A 128 2.08 8.78 -12.38
CA LYS A 128 2.15 7.33 -12.13
C LYS A 128 3.38 6.92 -11.31
N LEU A 129 4.33 7.83 -11.07
CA LEU A 129 5.49 7.57 -10.24
C LEU A 129 5.17 7.90 -8.78
N ILE A 130 5.65 7.04 -7.89
CA ILE A 130 5.61 7.28 -6.45
C ILE A 130 6.76 8.24 -6.12
N CYS A 131 6.44 9.36 -5.49
CA CYS A 131 7.43 10.30 -4.98
C CYS A 131 8.27 9.66 -3.87
N GLU A 132 9.48 10.15 -3.61
CA GLU A 132 10.32 9.65 -2.51
C GLU A 132 9.66 9.76 -1.12
N CYS A 133 8.68 10.66 -0.95
CA CYS A 133 7.86 10.73 0.26
C CYS A 133 6.79 9.62 0.34
N GLY A 134 6.71 8.70 -0.62
CA GLY A 134 5.61 7.73 -0.71
C GLY A 134 4.25 8.35 -1.02
N GLY A 135 4.23 9.61 -1.48
CA GLY A 135 3.00 10.31 -1.87
C GLY A 135 2.28 11.05 -0.75
N VAL A 136 2.83 11.12 0.47
CA VAL A 136 2.23 11.87 1.59
C VAL A 136 2.50 13.37 1.55
N GLY A 137 3.49 13.82 0.76
CA GLY A 137 3.84 15.23 0.58
C GLY A 137 4.82 15.80 1.63
N TRP A 138 5.27 15.00 2.58
CA TRP A 138 6.19 15.42 3.63
C TRP A 138 7.23 14.33 3.92
N VAL A 139 8.32 14.70 4.57
CA VAL A 139 9.36 13.78 5.04
C VAL A 139 9.58 14.03 6.53
N GLU A 140 9.77 12.96 7.29
CA GLU A 140 10.23 13.12 8.67
C GLU A 140 11.70 13.52 8.66
N GLU A 141 12.09 14.37 9.60
CA GLU A 141 13.50 14.64 9.84
C GLU A 141 14.13 13.32 10.29
N SER A 142 15.01 12.74 9.46
CA SER A 142 15.75 11.54 9.83
C SER A 142 16.36 11.78 11.20
N ALA A 143 16.04 10.94 12.19
CA ALA A 143 16.78 10.91 13.44
C ALA A 143 18.25 10.66 13.08
N VAL A 144 19.07 11.70 13.13
CA VAL A 144 20.52 11.65 12.96
C VAL A 144 21.13 10.85 14.09
#